data_AF-A0A1Y2DAM6-F1
#
_entry.id   AF-A0A1Y2DAM6-F1
#
_cell.length_a   1.000
_cell.length_b   1.000
_cell.length_c   1.000
_cell.angle_alpha   90.00
_cell.angle_beta   90.00
_cell.angle_gamma   90.00
#
_symmetry.space_group_name_H-M   'P 1'
#
loop_
_entity.id
_entity.type
_entity.pdbx_description
1 polymer ?
#
loop_
_entity_poly.entity_id
_entity_poly.type
_entity_poly.pdbx_seq_one_letter_code
_entity_poly.pdbx_strand_id
1 'polypeptide(L)'
;MTAPFPRLRLPFARFPQHQPRTTTLCALPSPNSPKDAAIRLQRPPARVLFGWGTSSKVAAEVKALGCSRALVLTTPQQVAAGEAVRAHLGELAVGLYSNATMHTPMTVTQDALKVVKELGVDCCVAVGGGSTIGLGKAIALNAEGPKIKQIVIPTTYAGSEATPIIGQSETDANGKTLKTTQKTIKVLPEVILYDIDLTMTLPPQMTVTSALNALAHAVEALWAVDANPIISSLAEQGIVSLTRAIPAIHKDGSDKDGRSDALFGAWACGTCLGASSMALHHKLAHVLGGSFGMPHAETHTVILPHAVAYNAPYAVEAVSRVAKAMNVDNAAQGLYDLAKDHGAPYSLKSLGFKEEDLEEAADIAARAPYPNPAPLEKEKLLKLLTNAFHGNRPE
;
A
#
# COMPACT_ATOMS: atom_id res chain seq x y z
N MET A 1 10.01 74.35 -15.91
CA MET A 1 9.30 74.36 -14.61
C MET A 1 8.56 73.04 -14.50
N THR A 2 9.22 72.04 -13.92
CA THR A 2 8.72 70.67 -13.80
C THR A 2 9.07 70.21 -12.39
N ALA A 3 8.03 70.04 -11.58
CA ALA A 3 8.15 69.63 -10.18
C ALA A 3 8.67 68.20 -10.07
N PRO A 4 9.54 67.88 -9.09
CA PRO A 4 9.95 66.50 -8.83
C PRO A 4 8.95 65.78 -7.93
N PHE A 5 8.60 64.55 -8.31
CA PHE A 5 7.80 63.61 -7.52
C PHE A 5 8.47 63.28 -6.17
N PRO A 6 7.71 63.12 -5.07
CA PRO A 6 8.25 62.72 -3.79
C PRO A 6 8.48 61.20 -3.72
N ARG A 7 9.67 60.80 -3.24
CA ARG A 7 9.99 59.41 -2.89
C ARG A 7 9.21 59.03 -1.61
N LEU A 8 8.21 58.16 -1.74
CA LEU A 8 7.60 57.48 -0.59
C LEU A 8 8.61 56.48 -0.01
N ARG A 9 9.05 56.71 1.24
CA ARG A 9 9.71 55.70 2.08
C ARG A 9 8.61 54.82 2.69
N LEU A 10 8.60 53.53 2.37
CA LEU A 10 7.80 52.54 3.07
C LEU A 10 8.39 52.31 4.48
N PRO A 11 7.57 52.24 5.54
CA PRO A 11 8.04 51.90 6.87
C PRO A 11 8.39 50.40 6.96
N PHE A 12 9.56 50.11 7.53
CA PHE A 12 9.94 48.76 7.96
C PHE A 12 8.92 48.26 8.99
N ALA A 13 8.05 47.34 8.59
CA ALA A 13 7.21 46.59 9.50
C ALA A 13 8.09 45.62 10.30
N ARG A 14 8.11 45.81 11.62
CA ARG A 14 8.75 44.90 12.58
C ARG A 14 8.02 43.55 12.54
N PHE A 15 8.74 42.49 12.20
CA PHE A 15 8.28 41.12 12.40
C PHE A 15 8.08 40.85 13.90
N PRO A 16 6.94 40.26 14.34
CA PRO A 16 6.79 39.83 15.71
C PRO A 16 7.73 38.65 15.99
N GLN A 17 8.50 38.75 17.07
CA GLN A 17 9.36 37.69 17.59
C GLN A 17 8.48 36.49 18.00
N HIS A 18 8.47 35.46 17.16
CA HIS A 18 7.92 34.16 17.56
C HIS A 18 8.87 33.51 18.57
N GLN A 19 8.32 33.20 19.74
CA GLN A 19 8.94 32.31 20.73
C GLN A 19 9.35 30.98 20.07
N PRO A 20 10.50 30.40 20.43
CA PRO A 20 10.89 29.10 19.93
C PRO A 20 9.91 28.05 20.45
N ARG A 21 9.03 27.56 19.56
CA ARG A 21 8.33 26.29 19.79
C ARG A 21 9.39 25.22 19.91
N THR A 22 9.40 24.54 21.05
CA THR A 22 10.20 23.36 21.35
C THR A 22 10.29 22.45 20.14
N THR A 23 11.48 22.39 19.54
CA THR A 23 11.91 21.31 18.67
C THR A 23 11.67 20.00 19.41
N THR A 24 10.72 19.21 18.91
CA THR A 24 10.60 17.80 19.27
C THR A 24 11.95 17.17 18.97
N LEU A 25 12.74 16.91 20.01
CA LEU A 25 13.94 16.09 19.90
C LEU A 25 13.51 14.80 19.19
N CYS A 26 14.18 14.46 18.08
CA CYS A 26 14.17 13.11 17.55
C CYS A 26 14.38 12.16 18.72
N ALA A 27 13.39 11.31 19.00
CA ALA A 27 13.55 10.26 19.98
C ALA A 27 14.72 9.39 19.53
N LEU A 28 15.73 9.30 20.40
CA LEU A 28 16.82 8.35 20.29
C LEU A 28 16.25 6.91 20.21
N PRO A 29 16.97 5.97 19.57
CA PRO A 29 16.48 4.61 19.38
C PRO A 29 16.16 3.91 20.71
N SER A 30 15.17 3.02 20.64
CA SER A 30 14.77 2.07 21.68
C SER A 30 15.92 1.56 22.56
N PRO A 31 15.74 1.46 23.88
CA PRO A 31 16.73 0.84 24.77
C PRO A 31 16.96 -0.66 24.49
N ASN A 32 16.15 -1.31 23.64
CA ASN A 32 16.25 -2.74 23.33
C ASN A 32 16.87 -3.07 21.96
N SER A 33 17.37 -2.08 21.22
CA SER A 33 18.25 -2.36 20.08
C SER A 33 19.69 -2.50 20.58
N PRO A 34 20.45 -3.57 20.20
CA PRO A 34 21.87 -3.57 20.47
C PRO A 34 22.46 -2.34 19.79
N LYS A 35 22.97 -1.39 20.57
CA LYS A 35 23.57 -0.15 20.08
C LYS A 35 24.76 -0.40 19.12
N ASP A 36 25.23 -1.64 19.08
CA ASP A 36 26.35 -2.13 18.29
C ASP A 36 25.93 -2.98 17.06
N ALA A 37 24.63 -3.11 16.76
CA ALA A 37 24.17 -3.87 15.59
C ALA A 37 24.29 -3.04 14.31
N ALA A 38 25.06 -3.54 13.34
CA ALA A 38 25.16 -2.92 12.02
C ALA A 38 23.80 -2.93 11.29
N ILE A 39 23.30 -1.75 10.91
CA ILE A 39 22.09 -1.60 10.10
C ILE A 39 22.40 -2.08 8.67
N ARG A 40 21.77 -3.18 8.25
CA ARG A 40 21.83 -3.67 6.86
C ARG A 40 20.52 -3.35 6.15
N LEU A 41 20.51 -2.28 5.37
CA LEU A 41 19.40 -1.95 4.47
C LEU A 41 19.82 -2.20 3.02
N GLN A 42 19.26 -3.24 2.40
CA GLN A 42 19.47 -3.50 0.98
C GLN A 42 18.17 -3.22 0.24
N ARG A 43 18.10 -2.05 -0.41
CA ARG A 43 16.98 -1.70 -1.28
C ARG A 43 17.49 -1.44 -2.70
N PRO A 44 16.90 -2.09 -3.72
CA PRO A 44 17.14 -1.73 -5.12
C PRO A 44 16.74 -0.27 -5.37
N PRO A 45 17.45 0.47 -6.23
CA PRO A 45 17.07 1.83 -6.56
C PRO A 45 15.68 1.81 -7.22
N ALA A 46 14.73 2.54 -6.63
CA ALA A 46 13.43 2.79 -7.23
C ALA A 46 13.33 4.29 -7.53
N ARG A 47 13.00 4.63 -8.77
CA ARG A 47 12.76 6.02 -9.16
C ARG A 47 11.30 6.36 -8.87
N VAL A 48 11.08 7.37 -8.04
CA VAL A 48 9.74 7.82 -7.64
C VAL A 48 9.55 9.27 -8.06
N LEU A 49 8.50 9.54 -8.83
CA LEU A 49 8.01 10.89 -9.09
C LEU A 49 6.66 11.02 -8.39
N PHE A 50 6.49 12.08 -7.62
CA PHE A 50 5.31 12.28 -6.78
C PHE A 50 4.76 13.69 -6.96
N GLY A 51 3.45 13.82 -7.13
CA GLY A 51 2.77 15.10 -7.18
C GLY A 51 1.54 15.09 -8.10
N TRP A 52 1.11 16.28 -8.48
CA TRP A 52 0.00 16.51 -9.40
C TRP A 52 0.48 16.46 -10.86
N GLY A 53 -0.30 15.86 -11.75
CA GLY A 53 -0.03 15.77 -13.18
C GLY A 53 1.27 15.06 -13.55
N THR A 54 1.83 14.23 -12.67
CA THR A 54 3.10 13.53 -12.91
C THR A 54 3.00 12.49 -14.02
N SER A 55 1.81 11.96 -14.30
CA SER A 55 1.56 11.04 -15.43
C SER A 55 1.88 11.67 -16.80
N SER A 56 1.85 13.00 -16.92
CA SER A 56 2.31 13.72 -18.12
C SER A 56 3.80 13.50 -18.44
N LYS A 57 4.60 13.02 -17.48
CA LYS A 57 6.03 12.74 -17.65
C LYS A 57 6.32 11.32 -18.12
N VAL A 58 5.31 10.45 -18.27
CA VAL A 58 5.47 9.03 -18.59
C VAL A 58 6.33 8.77 -19.83
N ALA A 59 6.20 9.57 -20.89
CA ALA A 59 7.00 9.41 -22.10
C ALA A 59 8.50 9.65 -21.87
N ALA A 60 8.84 10.62 -21.01
CA ALA A 60 10.23 10.90 -20.66
C ALA A 60 10.83 9.74 -19.85
N GLU A 61 10.03 9.13 -18.98
CA GLU A 61 10.43 8.00 -18.15
C GLU A 61 10.62 6.71 -18.97
N VAL A 62 9.75 6.45 -19.95
CA VAL A 62 9.95 5.34 -20.91
C VAL A 62 11.27 5.51 -21.66
N LYS A 63 11.55 6.71 -22.18
CA LYS A 63 12.82 7.02 -22.87
C LYS A 63 14.03 6.90 -21.95
N ALA A 64 13.92 7.34 -20.68
CA ALA A 64 15.00 7.26 -19.70
C ALA A 64 15.36 5.80 -19.35
N LEU A 65 14.41 4.88 -19.45
CA LEU A 65 14.66 3.44 -19.32
C LEU A 65 15.28 2.79 -20.57
N GLY A 66 15.47 3.55 -21.66
CA GLY A 66 15.93 3.04 -22.95
C GLY A 66 14.86 2.28 -23.73
N CYS A 67 13.59 2.45 -23.36
CA CYS A 67 12.44 1.79 -23.98
C CYS A 67 11.80 2.68 -25.05
N SER A 68 11.06 2.04 -25.96
CA SER A 68 10.44 2.70 -27.11
C SER A 68 9.03 2.19 -27.44
N ARG A 69 8.60 1.08 -26.84
CA ARG A 69 7.36 0.37 -27.17
C ARG A 69 6.61 0.01 -25.89
N ALA A 70 5.81 0.97 -25.42
CA ALA A 70 5.06 0.89 -24.19
C ALA A 70 3.65 0.31 -24.38
N LEU A 71 3.31 -0.74 -23.62
CA LEU A 71 1.94 -1.26 -23.50
C LEU A 71 1.31 -0.71 -22.23
N VAL A 72 0.18 0.01 -22.36
CA VAL A 72 -0.59 0.48 -21.20
C VAL A 72 -1.44 -0.66 -20.66
N LEU A 73 -1.41 -0.89 -19.35
CA LEU A 73 -2.22 -1.91 -18.68
C LEU A 73 -3.27 -1.23 -17.80
N THR A 74 -4.51 -1.71 -17.85
CA THR A 74 -5.62 -1.26 -16.99
C THR A 74 -6.53 -2.42 -16.61
N THR A 75 -7.38 -2.24 -15.60
CA THR A 75 -8.62 -3.02 -15.47
C THR A 75 -9.69 -2.43 -16.41
N PRO A 76 -10.80 -3.16 -16.69
CA PRO A 76 -11.85 -2.64 -17.57
C PRO A 76 -12.45 -1.31 -17.06
N GLN A 77 -12.48 -1.10 -15.75
CA GLN A 77 -13.03 0.10 -15.12
C GLN A 77 -12.13 1.33 -15.26
N GLN A 78 -10.86 1.16 -15.63
CA GLN A 78 -9.85 2.23 -15.66
C GLN A 78 -9.32 2.54 -17.06
N VAL A 79 -10.01 2.06 -18.11
CA VAL A 79 -9.66 2.31 -19.52
C VAL A 79 -9.51 3.81 -19.80
N ALA A 80 -10.42 4.65 -19.30
CA ALA A 80 -10.35 6.10 -19.51
C ALA A 80 -9.06 6.73 -18.97
N ALA A 81 -8.62 6.32 -17.77
CA ALA A 81 -7.35 6.77 -17.21
C ALA A 81 -6.15 6.22 -18.01
N GLY A 82 -6.22 4.96 -18.44
CA GLY A 82 -5.22 4.38 -19.32
C GLY A 82 -5.08 5.10 -20.66
N GLU A 83 -6.18 5.49 -21.29
CA GLU A 83 -6.20 6.25 -22.54
C GLU A 83 -5.61 7.66 -22.36
N ALA A 84 -5.87 8.33 -21.24
CA ALA A 84 -5.25 9.62 -20.93
C ALA A 84 -3.71 9.49 -20.82
N VAL A 85 -3.22 8.45 -20.12
CA VAL A 85 -1.79 8.16 -20.04
C VAL A 85 -1.21 7.75 -21.39
N ARG A 86 -1.97 6.99 -22.19
CA ARG A 86 -1.60 6.60 -23.56
C ARG A 86 -1.43 7.82 -24.46
N ALA A 87 -2.27 8.83 -24.32
CA ALA A 87 -2.12 10.10 -25.03
C ALA A 87 -0.82 10.83 -24.65
N HIS A 88 -0.43 10.81 -23.38
CA HIS A 88 0.86 11.37 -22.94
C HIS A 88 2.09 10.60 -23.47
N LEU A 89 1.95 9.29 -23.72
CA LEU A 89 3.00 8.47 -24.35
C LEU A 89 3.20 8.80 -25.83
N GLY A 90 2.14 9.20 -26.55
CA GLY A 90 2.19 9.48 -27.99
C GLY A 90 2.63 8.24 -28.79
N GLU A 91 3.59 8.41 -29.69
CA GLU A 91 4.11 7.35 -30.57
C GLU A 91 4.78 6.18 -29.82
N LEU A 92 5.16 6.37 -28.55
CA LEU A 92 5.72 5.29 -27.72
C LEU A 92 4.66 4.24 -27.35
N ALA A 93 3.37 4.60 -27.35
CA ALA A 93 2.32 3.67 -26.98
C ALA A 93 1.99 2.74 -28.14
N VAL A 94 2.25 1.43 -27.95
CA VAL A 94 1.97 0.41 -28.97
C VAL A 94 0.61 -0.27 -28.77
N GLY A 95 -0.03 -0.06 -27.63
CA GLY A 95 -1.37 -0.57 -27.36
C GLY A 95 -1.86 -0.29 -25.94
N LEU A 96 -3.08 -0.75 -25.66
CA LEU A 96 -3.68 -0.79 -24.33
C LEU A 96 -4.28 -2.18 -24.09
N TYR A 97 -3.92 -2.80 -22.98
CA TYR A 97 -4.50 -4.06 -22.50
C TYR A 97 -5.34 -3.78 -21.25
N SER A 98 -6.65 -4.00 -21.35
CA SER A 98 -7.62 -3.59 -20.31
C SER A 98 -8.21 -4.73 -19.49
N ASN A 99 -7.64 -5.93 -19.57
CA ASN A 99 -8.21 -7.12 -18.93
C ASN A 99 -7.50 -7.50 -17.62
N ALA A 100 -6.80 -6.57 -16.95
CA ALA A 100 -6.24 -6.85 -15.65
C ALA A 100 -7.34 -7.26 -14.66
N THR A 101 -7.13 -8.39 -14.00
CA THR A 101 -8.15 -9.07 -13.18
C THR A 101 -7.63 -9.29 -11.76
N MET A 102 -8.54 -9.24 -10.79
CA MET A 102 -8.23 -9.47 -9.39
C MET A 102 -7.51 -10.81 -9.17
N HIS A 103 -6.52 -10.80 -8.27
CA HIS A 103 -5.63 -11.92 -7.96
C HIS A 103 -4.68 -12.38 -9.09
N THR A 104 -4.60 -11.64 -10.19
CA THR A 104 -3.64 -11.90 -11.28
C THR A 104 -3.71 -13.36 -11.79
N PRO A 105 -4.82 -13.77 -12.43
CA PRO A 105 -4.92 -15.12 -12.97
C PRO A 105 -3.83 -15.40 -14.01
N MET A 106 -3.26 -16.60 -13.98
CA MET A 106 -2.24 -17.03 -14.95
C MET A 106 -2.76 -16.99 -16.39
N THR A 107 -4.04 -17.29 -16.61
CA THR A 107 -4.69 -17.21 -17.93
C THR A 107 -4.68 -15.80 -18.50
N VAL A 108 -4.97 -14.79 -17.68
CA VAL A 108 -4.90 -13.37 -18.06
C VAL A 108 -3.46 -12.93 -18.32
N THR A 109 -2.51 -13.42 -17.52
CA THR A 109 -1.09 -13.16 -17.74
C THR A 109 -0.61 -13.72 -19.07
N GLN A 110 -0.97 -14.96 -19.40
CA GLN A 110 -0.61 -15.61 -20.67
C GLN A 110 -1.22 -14.90 -21.87
N ASP A 111 -2.46 -14.42 -21.76
CA ASP A 111 -3.11 -13.61 -22.78
C ASP A 111 -2.37 -12.28 -23.02
N ALA A 112 -2.06 -11.55 -21.95
CA ALA A 112 -1.28 -10.32 -22.04
C ALA A 112 0.13 -10.55 -22.63
N LEU A 113 0.76 -11.69 -22.34
CA LEU A 113 2.08 -12.05 -22.90
C LEU A 113 2.04 -12.28 -24.42
N LYS A 114 0.93 -12.77 -24.98
CA LYS A 114 0.74 -12.86 -26.44
C LYS A 114 0.77 -11.47 -27.05
N VAL A 115 0.02 -10.53 -26.48
CA VAL A 115 -0.02 -9.12 -26.91
C VAL A 115 1.37 -8.48 -26.79
N VAL A 116 2.10 -8.73 -25.69
CA VAL A 116 3.49 -8.28 -25.49
C VAL A 116 4.39 -8.75 -26.62
N LYS A 117 4.28 -10.02 -27.02
CA LYS A 117 5.07 -10.61 -28.12
C LYS A 117 4.67 -10.05 -29.48
N GLU A 118 3.38 -10.01 -29.79
CA GLU A 118 2.84 -9.52 -31.06
C GLU A 118 3.20 -8.05 -31.32
N LEU A 119 3.15 -7.22 -30.29
CA LEU A 119 3.45 -5.80 -30.38
C LEU A 119 4.94 -5.50 -30.10
N GLY A 120 5.78 -6.49 -29.81
CA GLY A 120 7.19 -6.27 -29.50
C GLY A 120 7.40 -5.27 -28.37
N VAL A 121 6.65 -5.41 -27.29
CA VAL A 121 6.67 -4.50 -26.13
C VAL A 121 8.00 -4.60 -25.40
N ASP A 122 8.56 -3.46 -24.99
CA ASP A 122 9.78 -3.38 -24.15
C ASP A 122 9.51 -2.76 -22.77
N CYS A 123 8.34 -2.14 -22.59
CA CYS A 123 7.90 -1.53 -21.34
C CYS A 123 6.39 -1.69 -21.11
N CYS A 124 5.98 -2.06 -19.90
CA CYS A 124 4.60 -1.98 -19.45
C CYS A 124 4.38 -0.72 -18.61
N VAL A 125 3.31 0.02 -18.90
CA VAL A 125 2.83 1.15 -18.11
C VAL A 125 1.53 0.76 -17.41
N ALA A 126 1.60 0.37 -16.13
CA ALA A 126 0.44 -0.09 -15.38
C ALA A 126 -0.29 1.10 -14.73
N VAL A 127 -1.50 1.40 -15.19
CA VAL A 127 -2.34 2.49 -14.66
C VAL A 127 -3.51 1.88 -13.91
N GLY A 128 -3.45 1.85 -12.59
CA GLY A 128 -4.49 1.21 -11.80
C GLY A 128 -4.11 0.86 -10.38
N GLY A 129 -4.92 0.01 -9.75
CA GLY A 129 -4.66 -0.52 -8.42
C GLY A 129 -3.75 -1.75 -8.43
N GLY A 130 -3.74 -2.48 -7.30
CA GLY A 130 -2.91 -3.66 -7.09
C GLY A 130 -3.07 -4.77 -8.15
N SER A 131 -4.25 -4.95 -8.73
CA SER A 131 -4.49 -5.94 -9.80
C SER A 131 -3.78 -5.57 -11.11
N THR A 132 -3.81 -4.30 -11.52
CA THR A 132 -3.13 -3.83 -12.73
C THR A 132 -1.62 -3.86 -12.57
N ILE A 133 -1.12 -3.40 -11.42
CA ILE A 133 0.29 -3.50 -11.07
C ILE A 133 0.72 -4.97 -11.00
N GLY A 134 -0.13 -5.83 -10.42
CA GLY A 134 0.07 -7.28 -10.38
C GLY A 134 0.23 -7.91 -11.77
N LEU A 135 -0.58 -7.49 -12.75
CA LEU A 135 -0.41 -7.93 -14.14
C LEU A 135 0.91 -7.47 -14.75
N GLY A 136 1.32 -6.21 -14.53
CA GLY A 136 2.62 -5.70 -14.99
C GLY A 136 3.79 -6.50 -14.41
N LYS A 137 3.69 -6.84 -13.11
CA LYS A 137 4.63 -7.72 -12.43
C LYS A 137 4.65 -9.13 -13.02
N ALA A 138 3.48 -9.67 -13.34
CA ALA A 138 3.36 -11.01 -13.91
C ALA A 138 3.98 -11.06 -15.31
N ILE A 139 3.79 -10.03 -16.13
CA ILE A 139 4.46 -9.90 -17.43
C ILE A 139 5.98 -9.83 -17.24
N ALA A 140 6.48 -8.95 -16.35
CA ALA A 140 7.92 -8.83 -16.09
C ALA A 140 8.57 -10.11 -15.55
N LEU A 141 7.80 -10.93 -14.84
CA LEU A 141 8.25 -12.22 -14.32
C LEU A 141 8.31 -13.31 -15.40
N ASN A 142 7.27 -13.39 -16.24
CA ASN A 142 7.00 -14.54 -17.10
C ASN A 142 7.34 -14.29 -18.58
N ALA A 143 7.69 -13.07 -18.97
CA ALA A 143 8.12 -12.78 -20.33
C ALA A 143 9.39 -13.56 -20.69
N GLU A 144 9.40 -14.14 -21.88
CA GLU A 144 10.57 -14.76 -22.48
C GLU A 144 11.47 -13.68 -23.11
N GLY A 145 12.79 -13.81 -22.97
CA GLY A 145 13.75 -12.87 -23.54
C GLY A 145 14.14 -11.72 -22.59
N PRO A 146 14.44 -10.52 -23.12
CA PRO A 146 14.81 -9.36 -22.31
C PRO A 146 13.71 -8.98 -21.31
N LYS A 147 14.11 -8.50 -20.13
CA LYS A 147 13.16 -8.05 -19.09
C LYS A 147 12.29 -6.91 -19.63
N ILE A 148 10.97 -7.11 -19.62
CA ILE A 148 9.99 -6.05 -19.84
C ILE A 148 10.05 -5.07 -18.65
N LYS A 149 10.37 -3.81 -18.93
CA LYS A 149 10.46 -2.76 -17.90
C LYS A 149 9.09 -2.35 -17.42
N GLN A 150 8.99 -1.88 -16.19
CA GLN A 150 7.74 -1.49 -15.57
C GLN A 150 7.79 -0.02 -15.13
N ILE A 151 6.82 0.74 -15.62
CA ILE A 151 6.42 2.03 -15.04
C ILE A 151 5.03 1.83 -14.47
N VAL A 152 4.83 2.21 -13.21
CA VAL A 152 3.54 2.02 -12.54
C VAL A 152 2.99 3.37 -12.10
N ILE A 153 1.68 3.54 -12.29
CA ILE A 153 0.93 4.75 -11.96
C ILE A 153 -0.21 4.32 -11.02
N PRO A 154 0.04 4.27 -9.70
CA PRO A 154 -0.93 3.77 -8.74
C PRO A 154 -2.13 4.69 -8.62
N THR A 155 -3.32 4.10 -8.57
CA THR A 155 -4.61 4.83 -8.38
C THR A 155 -5.36 4.37 -7.14
N THR A 156 -4.75 3.47 -6.37
CA THR A 156 -5.24 2.99 -5.06
C THR A 156 -4.07 3.01 -4.07
N TYR A 157 -4.34 2.65 -2.81
CA TYR A 157 -3.36 2.71 -1.73
C TYR A 157 -2.72 1.35 -1.42
N ALA A 158 -2.79 0.37 -2.33
CA ALA A 158 -2.35 -1.00 -2.08
C ALA A 158 -0.83 -1.15 -1.88
N GLY A 159 -0.01 -0.19 -2.32
CA GLY A 159 1.44 -0.19 -2.11
C GLY A 159 2.22 -1.23 -2.93
N SER A 160 1.56 -2.01 -3.79
CA SER A 160 2.18 -3.08 -4.59
C SER A 160 3.34 -2.55 -5.43
N GLU A 161 3.23 -1.34 -5.98
CA GLU A 161 4.25 -0.64 -6.76
C GLU A 161 5.63 -0.56 -6.08
N ALA A 162 5.66 -0.54 -4.74
CA ALA A 162 6.88 -0.37 -3.97
C ALA A 162 7.44 -1.71 -3.45
N THR A 163 6.92 -2.85 -3.92
CA THR A 163 7.30 -4.18 -3.41
C THR A 163 7.88 -5.09 -4.50
N PRO A 164 8.85 -5.95 -4.15
CA PRO A 164 9.30 -7.05 -4.99
C PRO A 164 8.41 -8.30 -4.83
N ILE A 165 7.13 -8.13 -4.44
CA ILE A 165 6.19 -9.23 -4.15
C ILE A 165 5.19 -9.34 -5.29
N ILE A 166 4.87 -10.57 -5.69
CA ILE A 166 3.78 -10.87 -6.62
C ILE A 166 2.97 -12.05 -6.10
N GLY A 167 1.65 -11.92 -6.16
CA GLY A 167 0.70 -13.00 -5.98
C GLY A 167 0.04 -13.34 -7.31
N GLN A 168 -0.08 -14.62 -7.63
CA GLN A 168 -0.69 -15.13 -8.86
C GLN A 168 -1.67 -16.25 -8.52
N SER A 169 -2.75 -16.34 -9.28
CA SER A 169 -3.75 -17.38 -9.13
C SER A 169 -3.75 -18.30 -10.34
N GLU A 170 -3.81 -19.60 -10.09
CA GLU A 170 -3.94 -20.63 -11.12
C GLU A 170 -5.10 -21.55 -10.75
N THR A 171 -6.00 -21.78 -11.69
CA THR A 171 -7.12 -22.72 -11.52
C THR A 171 -6.72 -24.04 -12.16
N ASP A 172 -6.70 -25.11 -11.37
CA ASP A 172 -6.38 -26.44 -11.85
C ASP A 172 -7.52 -27.04 -12.70
N ALA A 173 -7.26 -28.21 -13.30
CA ALA A 173 -8.23 -28.90 -14.14
C ALA A 173 -9.51 -29.32 -13.40
N ASN A 174 -9.50 -29.35 -12.06
CA ASN A 174 -10.65 -29.68 -11.23
C ASN A 174 -11.42 -28.42 -10.77
N GLY A 175 -11.04 -27.24 -11.25
CA GLY A 175 -11.66 -25.97 -10.90
C GLY A 175 -11.18 -25.38 -9.58
N LYS A 176 -10.16 -25.97 -8.92
CA LYS A 176 -9.61 -25.45 -7.68
C LYS A 176 -8.61 -24.34 -7.99
N THR A 177 -8.83 -23.16 -7.42
CA THR A 177 -7.93 -22.02 -7.58
C THR A 177 -6.88 -22.01 -6.47
N LEU A 178 -5.61 -22.14 -6.85
CA LEU A 178 -4.46 -21.98 -5.98
C LEU A 178 -3.87 -20.58 -6.16
N LYS A 179 -3.64 -19.88 -5.04
CA LYS A 179 -2.92 -18.61 -5.05
C LYS A 179 -1.49 -18.83 -4.53
N THR A 180 -0.50 -18.52 -5.35
CA THR A 180 0.91 -18.55 -4.97
C THR A 180 1.40 -17.12 -4.77
N THR A 181 2.38 -16.95 -3.88
CA THR A 181 3.03 -15.64 -3.65
C THR A 181 4.53 -15.84 -3.61
N GLN A 182 5.27 -14.96 -4.26
CA GLN A 182 6.72 -15.01 -4.28
C GLN A 182 7.32 -13.60 -4.17
N LYS A 183 8.54 -13.55 -3.62
CA LYS A 183 9.34 -12.32 -3.52
C LYS A 183 10.53 -12.44 -4.47
N THR A 184 10.64 -11.55 -5.45
CA THR A 184 11.75 -11.54 -6.41
C THR A 184 12.01 -10.15 -6.96
N ILE A 185 13.29 -9.81 -7.15
CA ILE A 185 13.68 -8.51 -7.70
C ILE A 185 13.18 -8.30 -9.13
N LYS A 186 12.90 -9.38 -9.86
CA LYS A 186 12.37 -9.33 -11.22
C LYS A 186 11.07 -8.52 -11.30
N VAL A 187 10.23 -8.58 -10.26
CA VAL A 187 8.92 -7.92 -10.25
C VAL A 187 8.91 -6.55 -9.57
N LEU A 188 10.03 -6.06 -9.04
CA LEU A 188 10.06 -4.69 -8.54
C LEU A 188 9.99 -3.71 -9.73
N PRO A 189 9.02 -2.79 -9.77
CA PRO A 189 8.96 -1.77 -10.81
C PRO A 189 10.18 -0.85 -10.83
N GLU A 190 10.61 -0.46 -12.02
CA GLU A 190 11.72 0.48 -12.19
C GLU A 190 11.34 1.92 -11.83
N VAL A 191 10.14 2.35 -12.22
CA VAL A 191 9.65 3.72 -12.01
C VAL A 191 8.24 3.70 -11.43
N ILE A 192 7.99 4.54 -10.43
CA ILE A 192 6.68 4.79 -9.85
C ILE A 192 6.31 6.26 -10.08
N LEU A 193 5.17 6.50 -10.73
CA LEU A 193 4.59 7.82 -10.92
C LEU A 193 3.35 7.93 -10.03
N TYR A 194 3.50 8.56 -8.88
CA TYR A 194 2.38 8.93 -8.04
C TYR A 194 1.77 10.22 -8.57
N ASP A 195 0.68 10.07 -9.31
CA ASP A 195 -0.14 11.19 -9.80
C ASP A 195 -1.39 11.32 -8.94
N ILE A 196 -1.46 12.39 -8.14
CA ILE A 196 -2.56 12.61 -7.21
C ILE A 196 -3.88 12.80 -7.98
N ASP A 197 -3.86 13.37 -9.18
CA ASP A 197 -5.05 13.58 -10.01
C ASP A 197 -5.79 12.27 -10.29
N LEU A 198 -5.05 11.17 -10.47
CA LEU A 198 -5.61 9.86 -10.78
C LEU A 198 -6.21 9.14 -9.56
N THR A 199 -6.04 9.68 -8.36
CA THR A 199 -6.70 9.17 -7.13
C THR A 199 -8.03 9.87 -6.83
N MET A 200 -8.31 11.00 -7.48
CA MET A 200 -9.51 11.82 -7.22
C MET A 200 -10.81 11.08 -7.55
N THR A 201 -10.76 10.09 -8.44
CA THR A 201 -11.90 9.27 -8.86
C THR A 201 -12.09 8.02 -8.01
N LEU A 202 -11.18 7.72 -7.09
CA LEU A 202 -11.29 6.56 -6.20
C LEU A 202 -12.46 6.77 -5.21
N PRO A 203 -13.46 5.88 -5.16
CA PRO A 203 -14.60 6.05 -4.25
C PRO A 203 -14.17 6.22 -2.78
N PRO A 204 -14.83 7.08 -1.99
CA PRO A 204 -14.49 7.27 -0.57
C PRO A 204 -14.49 5.97 0.22
N GLN A 205 -15.45 5.07 -0.03
CA GLN A 205 -15.50 3.77 0.65
C GLN A 205 -14.26 2.91 0.37
N MET A 206 -13.83 2.83 -0.89
CA MET A 206 -12.63 2.10 -1.30
C MET A 206 -11.35 2.78 -0.81
N THR A 207 -11.38 4.11 -0.63
CA THR A 207 -10.28 4.88 -0.03
C THR A 207 -10.01 4.39 1.39
N VAL A 208 -11.06 4.28 2.21
CA VAL A 208 -10.92 3.87 3.62
C VAL A 208 -10.34 2.46 3.72
N THR A 209 -10.92 1.47 3.04
CA THR A 209 -10.44 0.07 3.13
C THR A 209 -9.05 -0.10 2.52
N SER A 210 -8.75 0.56 1.40
CA SER A 210 -7.43 0.51 0.79
C SER A 210 -6.36 1.20 1.65
N ALA A 211 -6.70 2.29 2.34
CA ALA A 211 -5.78 2.99 3.23
C ALA A 211 -5.54 2.21 4.54
N LEU A 212 -6.56 1.53 5.07
CA LEU A 212 -6.39 0.65 6.23
C LEU A 212 -5.53 -0.59 5.91
N ASN A 213 -5.65 -1.13 4.69
CA ASN A 213 -4.69 -2.14 4.21
C ASN A 213 -3.26 -1.58 4.18
N ALA A 214 -3.06 -0.37 3.66
CA ALA A 214 -1.75 0.27 3.67
C ALA A 214 -1.21 0.47 5.11
N LEU A 215 -2.04 0.98 6.02
CA LEU A 215 -1.69 1.14 7.45
C LEU A 215 -1.17 -0.18 8.04
N ALA A 216 -1.79 -1.31 7.70
CA ALA A 216 -1.35 -2.61 8.18
C ALA A 216 0.10 -2.94 7.82
N HIS A 217 0.58 -2.51 6.64
CA HIS A 217 1.97 -2.69 6.22
C HIS A 217 2.95 -1.94 7.14
N ALA A 218 2.63 -0.68 7.44
CA ALA A 218 3.46 0.15 8.32
C ALA A 218 3.41 -0.34 9.77
N VAL A 219 2.24 -0.71 10.26
CA VAL A 219 2.05 -1.25 11.62
C VAL A 219 2.89 -2.51 11.83
N GLU A 220 2.82 -3.50 10.92
CA GLU A 220 3.62 -4.71 11.08
C GLU A 220 5.13 -4.46 10.91
N ALA A 221 5.53 -3.49 10.08
CA ALA A 221 6.94 -3.15 9.92
C ALA A 221 7.60 -2.59 11.19
N LEU A 222 6.81 -2.06 12.15
CA LEU A 222 7.33 -1.56 13.42
C LEU A 222 7.76 -2.68 14.38
N TRP A 223 7.25 -3.91 14.21
CA TRP A 223 7.63 -5.08 15.02
C TRP A 223 8.18 -6.23 14.20
N ALA A 224 8.46 -6.00 12.91
CA ALA A 224 9.01 -7.03 12.04
C ALA A 224 10.36 -7.53 12.59
N VAL A 225 10.66 -8.81 12.35
CA VAL A 225 11.93 -9.41 12.80
C VAL A 225 13.15 -8.74 12.16
N ASP A 226 12.97 -8.12 11.00
CA ASP A 226 13.94 -7.34 10.24
C ASP A 226 13.66 -5.82 10.33
N ALA A 227 12.92 -5.39 11.37
CA ALA A 227 12.68 -3.98 11.64
C ALA A 227 14.01 -3.21 11.76
N ASN A 228 14.04 -2.02 11.18
CA ASN A 228 15.20 -1.15 11.21
C ASN A 228 14.77 0.32 11.33
N PRO A 229 15.60 1.21 11.91
CA PRO A 229 15.19 2.58 12.23
C PRO A 229 14.71 3.39 11.03
N ILE A 230 15.25 3.13 9.83
CA ILE A 230 14.87 3.85 8.60
C ILE A 230 13.45 3.47 8.19
N ILE A 231 13.16 2.17 8.10
CA ILE A 231 11.82 1.69 7.74
C ILE A 231 10.82 2.01 8.84
N SER A 232 11.18 1.90 10.12
CA SER A 232 10.29 2.26 11.22
C SER A 232 9.93 3.75 11.23
N SER A 233 10.89 4.64 10.91
CA SER A 233 10.60 6.08 10.78
C SER A 233 9.65 6.38 9.62
N LEU A 234 9.82 5.68 8.49
CA LEU A 234 8.91 5.82 7.36
C LEU A 234 7.52 5.24 7.67
N ALA A 235 7.45 4.12 8.41
CA ALA A 235 6.20 3.52 8.87
C ALA A 235 5.38 4.51 9.71
N GLU A 236 6.01 5.18 10.68
CA GLU A 236 5.34 6.22 11.47
C GLU A 236 4.79 7.35 10.60
N GLN A 237 5.58 7.85 9.64
CA GLN A 237 5.13 8.89 8.72
C GLN A 237 3.94 8.43 7.86
N GLY A 238 3.97 7.18 7.40
CA GLY A 238 2.85 6.57 6.69
C GLY A 238 1.59 6.51 7.56
N ILE A 239 1.72 6.12 8.83
CA ILE A 239 0.61 6.06 9.79
C ILE A 239 0.02 7.46 10.02
N VAL A 240 0.87 8.44 10.35
CA VAL A 240 0.41 9.84 10.54
C VAL A 240 -0.36 10.34 9.33
N SER A 241 0.17 10.08 8.12
CA SER A 241 -0.43 10.58 6.88
C SER A 241 -1.79 9.95 6.61
N LEU A 242 -1.90 8.62 6.71
CA LEU A 242 -3.15 7.91 6.41
C LEU A 242 -4.22 8.17 7.48
N THR A 243 -3.85 8.24 8.76
CA THR A 243 -4.79 8.57 9.84
C THR A 243 -5.37 9.99 9.71
N ARG A 244 -4.61 10.94 9.13
CA ARG A 244 -5.13 12.28 8.79
C ARG A 244 -5.97 12.28 7.51
N ALA A 245 -5.56 11.53 6.50
CA ALA A 245 -6.19 11.52 5.18
C ALA A 245 -7.56 10.83 5.16
N ILE A 246 -7.71 9.72 5.89
CA ILE A 246 -8.97 8.93 5.90
C ILE A 246 -10.18 9.79 6.31
N PRO A 247 -10.17 10.51 7.44
CA PRO A 247 -11.29 11.39 7.82
C PRO A 247 -11.55 12.52 6.82
N ALA A 248 -10.49 13.12 6.28
CA ALA A 248 -10.59 14.22 5.33
C ALA A 248 -11.30 13.77 4.04
N ILE A 249 -10.83 12.67 3.43
CA ILE A 249 -11.41 12.13 2.19
C ILE A 249 -12.81 11.56 2.41
N HIS A 250 -13.06 10.94 3.57
CA HIS A 250 -14.39 10.43 3.88
C HIS A 250 -15.43 11.56 3.96
N LYS A 251 -15.05 12.70 4.56
CA LYS A 251 -15.89 13.90 4.63
C LYS A 251 -16.06 14.56 3.25
N ASP A 252 -14.99 14.66 2.47
CA ASP A 252 -14.98 15.21 1.12
C ASP A 252 -14.04 14.41 0.22
N GLY A 253 -14.62 13.59 -0.67
CA GLY A 253 -13.87 12.75 -1.60
C GLY A 253 -12.95 13.53 -2.56
N SER A 254 -13.15 14.84 -2.67
CA SER A 254 -12.37 15.78 -3.48
C SER A 254 -11.32 16.58 -2.70
N ASP A 255 -11.13 16.28 -1.40
CA ASP A 255 -10.10 16.92 -0.58
C ASP A 255 -8.70 16.64 -1.14
N LYS A 256 -8.09 17.68 -1.73
CA LYS A 256 -6.81 17.59 -2.42
C LYS A 256 -5.65 17.26 -1.47
N ASP A 257 -5.65 17.85 -0.28
CA ASP A 257 -4.61 17.64 0.71
C ASP A 257 -4.74 16.24 1.30
N GLY A 258 -5.97 15.80 1.59
CA GLY A 258 -6.28 14.43 1.97
C GLY A 258 -5.80 13.41 0.95
N ARG A 259 -6.06 13.64 -0.35
CA ARG A 259 -5.61 12.75 -1.44
C ARG A 259 -4.08 12.70 -1.58
N SER A 260 -3.41 13.85 -1.43
CA SER A 260 -1.96 13.93 -1.39
C SER A 260 -1.38 13.15 -0.20
N ASP A 261 -1.91 13.39 1.00
CA ASP A 261 -1.50 12.69 2.23
C ASP A 261 -1.79 11.19 2.13
N ALA A 262 -2.92 10.79 1.54
CA ALA A 262 -3.26 9.38 1.34
C ALA A 262 -2.26 8.68 0.42
N LEU A 263 -1.91 9.30 -0.71
CA LEU A 263 -1.00 8.71 -1.68
C LEU A 263 0.45 8.65 -1.16
N PHE A 264 0.90 9.69 -0.44
CA PHE A 264 2.18 9.66 0.25
C PHE A 264 2.21 8.55 1.32
N GLY A 265 1.15 8.46 2.13
CA GLY A 265 1.00 7.43 3.15
C GLY A 265 1.03 6.02 2.57
N ALA A 266 0.36 5.80 1.44
CA ALA A 266 0.38 4.55 0.71
C ALA A 266 1.78 4.18 0.20
N TRP A 267 2.52 5.14 -0.34
CA TRP A 267 3.91 4.92 -0.76
C TRP A 267 4.83 4.53 0.41
N ALA A 268 4.71 5.25 1.53
CA ALA A 268 5.47 4.98 2.74
C ALA A 268 5.17 3.56 3.27
N CYS A 269 3.88 3.21 3.34
CA CYS A 269 3.42 1.90 3.78
C CYS A 269 3.81 0.77 2.82
N GLY A 270 3.67 0.96 1.51
CA GLY A 270 4.10 0.00 0.49
C GLY A 270 5.61 -0.24 0.51
N THR A 271 6.39 0.81 0.78
CA THR A 271 7.83 0.67 1.04
C THR A 271 8.10 -0.21 2.25
N CYS A 272 7.36 -0.03 3.34
CA CYS A 272 7.47 -0.88 4.53
C CYS A 272 7.19 -2.35 4.20
N LEU A 273 6.12 -2.62 3.43
CA LEU A 273 5.80 -3.97 2.95
C LEU A 273 6.95 -4.59 2.11
N GLY A 274 7.60 -3.80 1.25
CA GLY A 274 8.70 -4.28 0.43
C GLY A 274 9.97 -4.61 1.23
N ALA A 275 10.20 -3.86 2.30
CA ALA A 275 11.43 -3.85 3.09
C ALA A 275 11.38 -4.71 4.36
N SER A 276 10.19 -5.10 4.83
CA SER A 276 10.02 -5.84 6.07
C SER A 276 9.33 -7.18 5.86
N SER A 277 9.55 -8.09 6.79
CA SER A 277 8.86 -9.36 6.90
C SER A 277 7.52 -9.15 7.63
N MET A 278 6.42 -9.45 6.95
CA MET A 278 5.08 -9.36 7.54
C MET A 278 4.82 -10.51 8.51
N ALA A 279 3.88 -10.32 9.44
CA ALA A 279 3.62 -11.24 10.54
C ALA A 279 2.14 -11.66 10.58
N LEU A 280 1.57 -11.81 11.78
CA LEU A 280 0.24 -12.37 12.01
C LEU A 280 -0.85 -11.72 11.14
N HIS A 281 -0.86 -10.41 11.00
CA HIS A 281 -1.94 -9.71 10.31
C HIS A 281 -2.06 -10.14 8.85
N HIS A 282 -0.97 -10.03 8.08
CA HIS A 282 -0.99 -10.41 6.66
C HIS A 282 -1.22 -11.91 6.48
N LYS A 283 -0.69 -12.73 7.39
CA LYS A 283 -0.90 -14.20 7.33
C LYS A 283 -2.37 -14.55 7.53
N LEU A 284 -3.04 -13.98 8.53
CA LEU A 284 -4.48 -14.16 8.73
C LEU A 284 -5.28 -13.66 7.53
N ALA A 285 -5.00 -12.45 7.03
CA ALA A 285 -5.71 -11.92 5.87
C ALA A 285 -5.54 -12.81 4.62
N HIS A 286 -4.36 -13.40 4.42
CA HIS A 286 -4.12 -14.36 3.34
C HIS A 286 -4.83 -15.69 3.54
N VAL A 287 -4.90 -16.21 4.77
CA VAL A 287 -5.68 -17.42 5.10
C VAL A 287 -7.16 -17.17 4.81
N LEU A 288 -7.72 -16.06 5.30
CA LEU A 288 -9.12 -15.70 5.10
C LEU A 288 -9.45 -15.48 3.62
N GLY A 289 -8.62 -14.73 2.89
CA GLY A 289 -8.81 -14.51 1.47
C GLY A 289 -8.60 -15.75 0.61
N GLY A 290 -7.62 -16.60 0.95
CA GLY A 290 -7.24 -17.77 0.15
C GLY A 290 -8.11 -18.99 0.38
N SER A 291 -8.43 -19.29 1.64
CA SER A 291 -9.21 -20.48 2.01
C SER A 291 -10.72 -20.24 2.00
N PHE A 292 -11.15 -19.00 2.30
CA PHE A 292 -12.57 -18.68 2.51
C PHE A 292 -13.10 -17.62 1.52
N GLY A 293 -12.30 -17.23 0.52
CA GLY A 293 -12.73 -16.31 -0.54
C GLY A 293 -13.07 -14.90 -0.06
N MET A 294 -12.51 -14.47 1.06
CA MET A 294 -12.85 -13.17 1.65
C MET A 294 -12.29 -11.98 0.85
N PRO A 295 -13.03 -10.87 0.77
CA PRO A 295 -12.62 -9.68 0.02
C PRO A 295 -11.36 -9.05 0.62
N HIS A 296 -10.37 -8.75 -0.21
CA HIS A 296 -8.99 -8.50 0.24
C HIS A 296 -8.85 -7.29 1.18
N ALA A 297 -9.18 -6.07 0.72
CA ALA A 297 -8.93 -4.85 1.48
C ALA A 297 -9.82 -4.76 2.74
N GLU A 298 -11.04 -5.24 2.63
CA GLU A 298 -12.01 -5.34 3.71
C GLU A 298 -11.55 -6.32 4.79
N THR A 299 -10.99 -7.47 4.40
CA THR A 299 -10.42 -8.44 5.35
C THR A 299 -9.25 -7.84 6.12
N HIS A 300 -8.34 -7.13 5.44
CA HIS A 300 -7.27 -6.39 6.10
C HIS A 300 -7.82 -5.34 7.07
N THR A 301 -8.87 -4.62 6.67
CA THR A 301 -9.51 -3.62 7.52
C THR A 301 -10.06 -4.22 8.81
N VAL A 302 -10.82 -5.31 8.72
CA VAL A 302 -11.42 -5.98 9.88
C VAL A 302 -10.34 -6.58 10.79
N ILE A 303 -9.33 -7.25 10.24
CA ILE A 303 -8.35 -8.02 11.05
C ILE A 303 -7.33 -7.12 11.75
N LEU A 304 -7.00 -5.96 11.18
CA LEU A 304 -5.91 -5.11 11.66
C LEU A 304 -6.02 -4.75 13.17
N PRO A 305 -7.15 -4.23 13.69
CA PRO A 305 -7.29 -3.93 15.11
C PRO A 305 -7.03 -5.12 16.03
N HIS A 306 -7.54 -6.31 15.67
CA HIS A 306 -7.42 -7.49 16.50
C HIS A 306 -6.03 -8.11 16.46
N ALA A 307 -5.33 -8.03 15.32
CA ALA A 307 -3.94 -8.44 15.21
C ALA A 307 -3.01 -7.53 16.03
N VAL A 308 -3.28 -6.22 16.06
CA VAL A 308 -2.56 -5.28 16.94
C VAL A 308 -2.80 -5.63 18.40
N ALA A 309 -4.05 -5.88 18.80
CA ALA A 309 -4.39 -6.25 20.18
C ALA A 309 -3.71 -7.56 20.62
N TYR A 310 -3.65 -8.55 19.72
CA TYR A 310 -2.97 -9.83 19.98
C TYR A 310 -1.47 -9.65 20.24
N ASN A 311 -0.81 -8.80 19.45
CA ASN A 311 0.63 -8.56 19.56
C ASN A 311 0.99 -7.52 20.64
N ALA A 312 0.04 -6.71 21.13
CA ALA A 312 0.31 -5.60 22.04
C ALA A 312 1.10 -5.97 23.31
N PRO A 313 0.82 -7.10 24.00
CA PRO A 313 1.60 -7.50 25.18
C PRO A 313 3.07 -7.86 24.86
N TYR A 314 3.36 -8.22 23.61
CA TYR A 314 4.67 -8.69 23.16
C TYR A 314 5.44 -7.64 22.33
N ALA A 315 4.75 -6.59 21.87
CA ALA A 315 5.29 -5.54 21.01
C ALA A 315 4.99 -4.13 21.56
N VAL A 316 5.10 -3.96 22.88
CA VAL A 316 4.67 -2.75 23.62
C VAL A 316 5.21 -1.45 23.00
N GLU A 317 6.49 -1.41 22.65
CA GLU A 317 7.10 -0.21 22.06
C GLU A 317 6.53 0.09 20.68
N ALA A 318 6.44 -0.91 19.80
CA ALA A 318 5.91 -0.75 18.46
C ALA A 318 4.44 -0.28 18.50
N VAL A 319 3.62 -0.88 19.36
CA VAL A 319 2.22 -0.49 19.55
C VAL A 319 2.09 0.92 20.13
N SER A 320 2.96 1.32 21.06
CA SER A 320 3.01 2.69 21.56
C SER A 320 3.34 3.70 20.46
N ARG A 321 4.26 3.36 19.55
CA ARG A 321 4.60 4.20 18.39
C ARG A 321 3.42 4.34 17.43
N VAL A 322 2.66 3.26 17.18
CA VAL A 322 1.41 3.32 16.40
C VAL A 322 0.40 4.26 17.07
N ALA A 323 0.14 4.07 18.36
CA ALA A 323 -0.81 4.89 19.12
C ALA A 323 -0.44 6.38 19.06
N LYS A 324 0.84 6.70 19.27
CA LYS A 324 1.38 8.06 19.16
C LYS A 324 1.24 8.63 17.74
N ALA A 325 1.57 7.86 16.70
CA ALA A 325 1.47 8.30 15.32
C ALA A 325 0.01 8.57 14.90
N MET A 326 -0.92 7.78 15.43
CA MET A 326 -2.37 7.97 15.23
C MET A 326 -2.96 9.06 16.15
N ASN A 327 -2.21 9.54 17.14
CA ASN A 327 -2.67 10.44 18.19
C ASN A 327 -3.87 9.88 18.99
N VAL A 328 -3.74 8.64 19.46
CA VAL A 328 -4.73 7.93 20.30
C VAL A 328 -4.03 7.27 21.50
N ASP A 329 -4.80 6.93 22.53
CA ASP A 329 -4.25 6.26 23.73
C ASP A 329 -4.00 4.75 23.50
N ASN A 330 -4.87 4.10 22.71
CA ASN A 330 -4.78 2.67 22.40
C ASN A 330 -4.84 2.47 20.88
N ALA A 331 -3.77 1.91 20.31
CA ALA A 331 -3.64 1.71 18.87
C ALA A 331 -4.70 0.76 18.28
N ALA A 332 -4.96 -0.37 18.93
CA ALA A 332 -5.93 -1.35 18.44
C ALA A 332 -7.34 -0.75 18.40
N GLN A 333 -7.72 -0.08 19.49
CA GLN A 333 -8.98 0.63 19.61
C GLN A 333 -9.09 1.77 18.60
N GLY A 334 -8.05 2.59 18.44
CA GLY A 334 -8.02 3.68 17.46
C GLY A 334 -8.14 3.19 16.02
N LEU A 335 -7.54 2.05 15.67
CA LEU A 335 -7.69 1.45 14.34
C LEU A 335 -9.11 0.91 14.11
N TYR A 336 -9.72 0.32 15.14
CA TYR A 336 -11.11 -0.13 15.09
C TYR A 336 -12.06 1.06 14.89
N ASP A 337 -11.90 2.12 15.68
CA ASP A 337 -12.73 3.32 15.61
C ASP A 337 -12.53 4.04 14.25
N LEU A 338 -11.30 4.13 13.77
CA LEU A 338 -11.00 4.70 12.44
C LEU A 338 -11.72 3.95 11.32
N ALA A 339 -11.78 2.62 11.38
CA ALA A 339 -12.54 1.83 10.40
C ALA A 339 -14.05 2.08 10.52
N LYS A 340 -14.59 1.92 11.74
CA LYS A 340 -16.03 2.02 12.03
C LYS A 340 -16.60 3.40 11.73
N ASP A 341 -15.92 4.46 12.17
CA ASP A 341 -16.41 5.84 12.06
C ASP A 341 -16.37 6.39 10.63
N HIS A 342 -15.64 5.72 9.73
CA HIS A 342 -15.50 6.11 8.32
C HIS A 342 -16.14 5.10 7.38
N GLY A 343 -17.10 4.31 7.89
CA GLY A 343 -17.99 3.46 7.09
C GLY A 343 -17.36 2.16 6.59
N ALA A 344 -16.13 1.81 6.97
CA ALA A 344 -15.53 0.54 6.58
C ALA A 344 -16.15 -0.64 7.35
N PRO A 345 -16.14 -1.85 6.77
CA PRO A 345 -16.58 -3.04 7.48
C PRO A 345 -15.66 -3.30 8.68
N TYR A 346 -16.26 -3.63 9.82
CA TYR A 346 -15.56 -3.88 11.09
C TYR A 346 -15.89 -5.25 11.67
N SER A 347 -16.49 -6.16 10.88
CA SER A 347 -16.75 -7.54 11.28
C SER A 347 -16.62 -8.51 10.10
N LEU A 348 -16.06 -9.72 10.33
CA LEU A 348 -15.97 -10.74 9.28
C LEU A 348 -17.36 -11.25 8.88
N LYS A 349 -18.32 -11.28 9.83
CA LYS A 349 -19.71 -11.64 9.56
C LYS A 349 -20.33 -10.75 8.48
N SER A 350 -20.04 -9.44 8.49
CA SER A 350 -20.54 -8.52 7.47
C SER A 350 -19.95 -8.77 6.07
N LEU A 351 -18.83 -9.47 5.99
CA LEU A 351 -18.16 -9.85 4.74
C LEU A 351 -18.60 -11.23 4.22
N GLY A 352 -19.51 -11.91 4.93
CA GLY A 352 -20.00 -13.24 4.57
C GLY A 352 -19.16 -14.40 5.09
N PHE A 353 -18.21 -14.16 6.01
CA PHE A 353 -17.52 -15.23 6.71
C PHE A 353 -18.53 -16.02 7.57
N LYS A 354 -18.35 -17.34 7.67
CA LYS A 354 -19.27 -18.19 8.44
C LYS A 354 -18.69 -18.51 9.81
N GLU A 355 -19.56 -18.59 10.81
CA GLU A 355 -19.17 -18.91 12.18
C GLU A 355 -18.58 -20.34 12.29
N GLU A 356 -19.14 -21.28 11.52
CA GLU A 356 -18.68 -22.68 11.44
C GLU A 356 -17.22 -22.82 10.94
N ASP A 357 -16.71 -21.82 10.23
CA ASP A 357 -15.36 -21.81 9.63
C ASP A 357 -14.27 -21.27 10.59
N LEU A 358 -14.65 -20.74 11.77
CA LEU A 358 -13.72 -20.11 12.72
C LEU A 358 -12.61 -21.06 13.22
N GLU A 359 -12.99 -22.28 13.58
CA GLU A 359 -12.07 -23.30 14.08
C GLU A 359 -11.06 -23.70 13.00
N GLU A 360 -11.54 -23.90 11.77
CA GLU A 360 -10.68 -24.24 10.64
C GLU A 360 -9.69 -23.09 10.33
N ALA A 361 -10.16 -21.84 10.31
CA ALA A 361 -9.30 -20.69 10.10
C ALA A 361 -8.21 -20.57 11.18
N ALA A 362 -8.55 -20.79 12.45
CA ALA A 362 -7.60 -20.80 13.57
C ALA A 362 -6.58 -21.94 13.43
N ASP A 363 -7.02 -23.14 13.03
CA ASP A 363 -6.14 -24.28 12.78
C ASP A 363 -5.15 -24.00 11.65
N ILE A 364 -5.63 -23.47 10.51
CA ILE A 364 -4.76 -23.12 9.39
C ILE A 364 -3.73 -22.07 9.82
N ALA A 365 -4.15 -21.06 10.57
CA ALA A 365 -3.28 -19.99 11.03
C ALA A 365 -2.19 -20.46 12.01
N ALA A 366 -2.48 -21.47 12.84
CA ALA A 366 -1.55 -22.03 13.82
C ALA A 366 -0.57 -23.06 13.25
N ARG A 367 -0.89 -23.71 12.11
CA ARG A 367 -0.10 -24.82 11.55
C ARG A 367 1.29 -24.43 11.04
N ALA A 368 1.46 -23.22 10.53
CA ALA A 368 2.72 -22.78 9.94
C ALA A 368 3.48 -21.86 10.91
N PRO A 369 4.64 -22.25 11.45
CA PRO A 369 5.45 -21.34 12.26
C PRO A 369 6.02 -20.25 11.36
N TYR A 370 5.75 -19.00 11.70
CA TYR A 370 6.38 -17.82 11.10
C TYR A 370 6.74 -16.81 12.18
N PRO A 371 7.72 -15.92 11.93
CA PRO A 371 8.09 -14.90 12.91
C PRO A 371 6.91 -13.98 13.23
N ASN A 372 6.58 -13.88 14.51
CA ASN A 372 5.58 -12.96 15.07
C ASN A 372 5.96 -12.63 16.53
N PRO A 373 5.71 -11.41 17.04
CA PRO A 373 6.06 -11.06 18.42
C PRO A 373 5.41 -11.98 19.46
N ALA A 374 4.11 -12.25 19.30
CA ALA A 374 3.37 -13.14 20.17
C ALA A 374 3.43 -14.60 19.66
N PRO A 375 3.50 -15.61 20.55
CA PRO A 375 3.37 -17.02 20.18
C PRO A 375 2.03 -17.31 19.49
N LEU A 376 2.06 -18.04 18.37
CA LEU A 376 0.89 -18.35 17.54
C LEU A 376 0.11 -19.56 18.09
N GLU A 377 -0.60 -19.35 19.19
CA GLU A 377 -1.40 -20.40 19.85
C GLU A 377 -2.83 -20.44 19.29
N LYS A 378 -3.32 -21.64 18.95
CA LYS A 378 -4.67 -21.85 18.38
C LYS A 378 -5.76 -21.16 19.20
N GLU A 379 -5.79 -21.39 20.51
CA GLU A 379 -6.84 -20.84 21.38
C GLU A 379 -6.90 -19.30 21.35
N LYS A 380 -5.73 -18.65 21.37
CA LYS A 380 -5.64 -17.18 21.27
C LYS A 380 -6.04 -16.68 19.88
N LEU A 381 -5.65 -17.40 18.82
CA LEU A 381 -6.02 -17.08 17.43
C LEU A 381 -7.52 -17.23 17.20
N LEU A 382 -8.13 -18.28 17.77
CA LEU A 382 -9.57 -18.46 17.76
C LEU A 382 -10.27 -17.29 18.46
N LYS A 383 -9.81 -16.89 19.66
CA LYS A 383 -10.36 -15.71 20.35
C LYS A 383 -10.26 -14.43 19.50
N LEU A 384 -9.13 -14.21 18.83
CA LEU A 384 -8.94 -13.09 17.89
C LEU A 384 -9.99 -13.15 16.77
N LEU A 385 -10.12 -14.30 16.11
CA LEU A 385 -11.05 -14.49 14.98
C LEU A 385 -12.52 -14.38 15.41
N THR A 386 -12.89 -14.90 16.58
CA THR A 386 -14.23 -14.73 17.16
C THR A 386 -14.55 -13.26 17.41
N ASN A 387 -13.60 -12.50 17.97
CA ASN A 387 -13.76 -11.05 18.16
C ASN A 387 -13.90 -10.31 16.83
N ALA A 388 -13.07 -10.67 15.83
CA ALA A 388 -13.17 -10.12 14.48
C ALA A 388 -14.47 -10.50 13.77
N PHE A 389 -15.00 -11.69 14.02
CA PHE A 389 -16.26 -12.16 13.45
C PHE A 389 -17.46 -11.36 13.96
N HIS A 390 -17.53 -11.14 15.27
CA HIS A 390 -18.60 -10.33 15.87
C HIS A 390 -18.38 -8.82 15.73
N GLY A 391 -17.16 -8.38 15.36
CA GLY A 391 -16.78 -6.98 15.32
C GLY A 391 -16.68 -6.36 16.71
N ASN A 392 -16.21 -7.13 17.69
CA ASN A 392 -16.01 -6.67 19.06
C ASN A 392 -14.83 -5.70 19.11
N ARG A 393 -15.04 -4.47 19.59
CA ARG A 393 -13.95 -3.51 19.78
C ARG A 393 -12.86 -4.13 20.67
N PRO A 394 -11.57 -4.14 20.26
CA PRO A 394 -10.51 -4.77 21.05
C PRO A 394 -10.36 -4.15 22.44
N GLU A 395 -10.04 -4.98 23.43
CA GLU A 395 -9.73 -4.57 24.80
C GLU A 395 -8.30 -4.04 24.92
#